data_AF-A0A512UEF1-F1
#
_entry.id   AF-A0A512UEF1-F1
#
_cell.length_a   1.000
_cell.length_b   1.000
_cell.length_c   1.000
_cell.angle_alpha   90.00
_cell.angle_beta   90.00
_cell.angle_gamma   90.00
#
_symmetry.space_group_name_H-M   'P 1'
#
loop_
_entity.id
_entity.type
_entity.pdbx_description
1 polymer ?
#
loop_
_entity_poly.entity_id
_entity_poly.type
_entity_poly.pdbx_seq_one_letter_code
_entity_poly.pdbx_strand_id
1 'polypeptide(L)'
;MSCYMYPGVNFPQNVVELKIIYEGTDSSIDNFRMLGNQMIKQDSYHKLRKLEFKVDDFSPSIKDVQTKQRSRPYWAHFFNPFVEQGIQLKLTALGIEGEFRDDADDNTADILSEAIQLSELDTLDIVYCAYVRTHELESHEDGVHTFLDKITERLPGLRYLSVKHSRECHEYEINALRRILQENIANQLYQLRIVFENQSDEQLKRVRQAILHSQHYLVKLKVALESFWNNGDDREFIGIPALEDLVQEAINHKSKRDMLAPSIFDFDEIKPFIPEYLVRSIISYRRRILNALKADVIYKGAAQNLPYLTEYYFIGLYISIKEQSFFVNGRPILLDEKA
;
A
#
# COMPACT_ATOMS: atom_id res chain seq x y z
N MET A 1 10.73 -1.79 16.88
CA MET A 1 10.01 -1.46 18.14
C MET A 1 8.59 -1.11 17.77
N SER A 2 7.61 -1.61 18.51
CA SER A 2 6.22 -1.16 18.41
C SER A 2 5.83 -0.45 19.70
N CYS A 3 5.11 0.66 19.59
CA CYS A 3 4.51 1.32 20.75
C CYS A 3 3.08 1.75 20.43
N TYR A 4 2.21 1.62 21.42
CA TYR A 4 0.92 2.27 21.41
C TYR A 4 1.09 3.75 21.71
N MET A 5 0.22 4.57 21.14
CA MET A 5 0.25 6.01 21.33
C MET A 5 -0.29 6.41 22.71
N TYR A 6 0.60 6.34 23.70
CA TYR A 6 0.37 6.85 25.05
C TYR A 6 1.49 7.80 25.47
N PRO A 7 1.23 8.77 26.35
CA PRO A 7 2.27 9.64 26.89
C PRO A 7 3.30 8.82 27.70
N GLY A 8 4.57 9.20 27.60
CA GLY A 8 5.65 8.63 28.43
C GLY A 8 6.41 7.46 27.84
N VAL A 9 6.36 7.25 26.51
CA VAL A 9 7.15 6.22 25.84
C VAL A 9 8.64 6.53 25.99
N ASN A 10 9.42 5.51 26.36
CA ASN A 10 10.87 5.58 26.38
C ASN A 10 11.43 4.85 25.15
N PHE A 11 12.06 5.59 24.26
CA PHE A 11 12.67 5.09 23.04
C PHE A 11 14.13 4.71 23.32
N PRO A 12 14.54 3.46 23.02
CA PRO A 12 15.94 3.09 23.03
C PRO A 12 16.77 3.99 22.10
N GLN A 13 17.99 4.36 22.49
CA GLN A 13 18.88 5.20 21.65
C GLN A 13 19.22 4.61 20.28
N ASN A 14 18.99 3.31 20.08
CA ASN A 14 19.28 2.59 18.85
C ASN A 14 18.01 2.12 18.12
N VAL A 15 16.91 2.86 18.20
CA VAL A 15 15.71 2.54 17.41
C VAL A 15 16.05 2.63 15.93
N VAL A 16 16.00 1.50 15.23
CA VAL A 16 16.15 1.42 13.77
C VAL A 16 14.79 1.42 13.07
N GLU A 17 13.81 0.77 13.70
CA GLU A 17 12.48 0.58 13.15
C GLU A 17 11.44 0.89 14.22
N LEU A 18 10.47 1.74 13.91
CA LEU A 18 9.42 2.17 14.81
C LEU A 18 8.04 1.97 14.19
N LYS A 19 7.14 1.33 14.93
CA LYS A 19 5.71 1.20 14.63
C LYS A 19 4.93 1.92 15.71
N ILE A 20 4.12 2.90 15.32
CA ILE A 20 3.22 3.65 16.20
C ILE A 20 1.80 3.17 15.93
N ILE A 21 1.19 2.53 16.92
CA ILE A 21 -0.18 2.03 16.86
C ILE A 21 -1.09 3.04 17.56
N TYR A 22 -2.20 3.42 16.93
CA TYR A 22 -3.12 4.43 17.48
C TYR A 22 -4.59 4.13 17.18
N GLU A 23 -5.49 4.68 18.01
CA GLU A 23 -6.95 4.43 18.01
C GLU A 23 -7.69 5.34 16.99
N GLY A 24 -7.10 5.56 15.81
CA GLY A 24 -7.75 6.32 14.74
C GLY A 24 -8.22 7.71 15.17
N THR A 25 -9.53 7.97 15.04
CA THR A 25 -10.16 9.27 15.34
C THR A 25 -10.20 9.64 16.82
N ASP A 26 -10.02 8.68 17.74
CA ASP A 26 -10.07 8.93 19.19
C ASP A 26 -8.72 9.40 19.76
N SER A 27 -7.74 9.52 18.88
CA SER A 27 -6.39 9.92 19.17
C SER A 27 -6.23 11.41 19.52
N SER A 28 -5.39 11.71 20.50
CA SER A 28 -5.00 13.10 20.80
C SER A 28 -3.83 13.56 19.92
N ILE A 29 -3.99 14.72 19.28
CA ILE A 29 -2.93 15.42 18.53
C ILE A 29 -1.70 15.64 19.42
N ASP A 30 -1.91 15.99 20.69
CA ASP A 30 -0.83 16.27 21.63
C ASP A 30 0.03 15.02 21.87
N ASN A 31 -0.55 13.83 21.83
CA ASN A 31 0.20 12.59 21.99
C ASN A 31 1.21 12.39 20.85
N PHE A 32 0.81 12.65 19.59
CA PHE A 32 1.73 12.56 18.45
C PHE A 32 2.89 13.54 18.58
N ARG A 33 2.60 14.81 18.92
CA ARG A 33 3.64 15.83 19.11
C ARG A 33 4.56 15.49 20.30
N MET A 34 4.00 14.96 21.38
CA MET A 34 4.77 14.50 22.54
C MET A 34 5.72 13.36 22.19
N LEU A 35 5.30 12.39 21.37
CA LEU A 35 6.16 11.30 20.93
C LEU A 35 7.35 11.80 20.10
N GLY A 36 7.11 12.71 19.15
CA GLY A 36 8.20 13.34 18.38
C GLY A 36 9.19 14.09 19.28
N ASN A 37 8.68 14.88 20.23
CA ASN A 37 9.52 15.56 21.23
C ASN A 37 10.32 14.59 22.11
N GLN A 38 9.72 13.47 22.52
CA GLN A 38 10.39 12.44 23.32
C GLN A 38 11.54 11.79 22.54
N MET A 39 11.32 11.47 21.26
CA MET A 39 12.37 10.92 20.41
C MET A 39 13.57 11.84 20.28
N ILE A 40 13.33 13.14 20.10
CA ILE A 40 14.37 14.17 20.02
C ILE A 40 15.09 14.30 21.36
N LYS A 41 14.34 14.42 22.47
CA LYS A 41 14.91 14.55 23.82
C LYS A 41 15.79 13.36 24.22
N GLN A 42 15.46 12.16 23.74
CA GLN A 42 16.19 10.92 24.03
C GLN A 42 17.26 10.59 22.98
N ASP A 43 17.43 11.44 21.96
CA ASP A 43 18.38 11.26 20.85
C ASP A 43 18.19 9.93 20.09
N SER A 44 16.97 9.39 20.11
CA SER A 44 16.64 8.05 19.62
C SER A 44 16.39 7.99 18.11
N TYR A 45 16.30 9.14 17.44
CA TYR A 45 15.91 9.24 16.03
C TYR A 45 17.07 9.04 15.05
N HIS A 46 18.33 9.14 15.49
CA HIS A 46 19.50 9.13 14.59
C HIS A 46 19.65 7.85 13.76
N LYS A 47 19.29 6.71 14.34
CA LYS A 47 19.35 5.40 13.66
C LYS A 47 18.02 4.97 13.03
N LEU A 48 16.97 5.77 13.19
CA LEU A 48 15.66 5.46 12.65
C LEU A 48 15.72 5.43 11.12
N ARG A 49 15.30 4.31 10.54
CA ARG A 49 15.25 4.06 9.09
C ARG A 49 13.85 3.70 8.62
N LYS A 50 13.05 3.07 9.48
CA LYS A 50 11.68 2.65 9.17
C LYS A 50 10.69 3.21 10.16
N LEU A 51 9.64 3.85 9.68
CA LEU A 51 8.56 4.40 10.49
C LEU A 51 7.21 3.94 9.93
N GLU A 52 6.39 3.28 10.75
CA GLU A 52 5.05 2.85 10.40
C GLU A 52 4.04 3.48 11.37
N PHE A 53 2.99 4.09 10.84
CA PHE A 53 1.78 4.44 11.57
C PHE A 53 0.69 3.43 11.23
N LYS A 54 0.11 2.81 12.26
CA LYS A 54 -0.91 1.78 12.14
C LYS A 54 -2.14 2.13 12.97
N VAL A 55 -3.33 2.00 12.39
CA VAL A 55 -4.59 2.12 13.13
C VAL A 55 -4.95 0.75 13.72
N ASP A 56 -5.30 0.70 15.01
CA ASP A 56 -5.69 -0.56 15.69
C ASP A 56 -7.16 -0.92 15.42
N ASP A 57 -8.05 0.08 15.45
CA ASP A 57 -9.47 -0.06 15.15
C ASP A 57 -9.95 1.22 14.46
N PHE A 58 -10.27 1.14 13.16
CA PHE A 58 -10.83 2.26 12.42
C PHE A 58 -12.35 2.07 12.33
N SER A 59 -13.07 2.55 13.35
CA SER A 59 -14.52 2.70 13.30
C SER A 59 -14.86 4.14 12.92
N PRO A 60 -15.16 4.45 11.64
CA PRO A 60 -15.57 5.80 11.27
C PRO A 60 -16.94 6.10 11.87
N SER A 61 -16.94 6.76 13.02
CA SER A 61 -18.09 7.51 13.50
C SER A 61 -18.34 8.66 12.51
N ILE A 62 -19.38 8.52 11.68
CA ILE A 62 -19.80 9.52 10.67
C ILE A 62 -19.95 10.94 11.26
N LYS A 63 -20.19 11.03 12.57
CA LYS A 63 -20.35 12.30 13.29
C LYS A 63 -19.04 13.04 13.57
N ASP A 64 -17.90 12.33 13.68
CA ASP A 64 -16.61 12.95 14.00
C ASP A 64 -15.88 13.51 12.78
N VAL A 65 -16.21 13.01 11.58
CA VAL A 65 -15.66 13.51 10.31
C VAL A 65 -16.17 14.93 10.00
N GLN A 66 -17.39 15.26 10.42
CA GLN A 66 -18.03 16.56 10.12
C GLN A 66 -17.57 17.69 11.03
N THR A 67 -17.22 17.42 12.29
CA THR A 67 -16.78 18.45 13.27
C THR A 67 -15.27 18.71 13.22
N LYS A 68 -14.46 17.80 12.66
CA LYS A 68 -13.00 17.90 12.54
C LYS A 68 -12.49 18.48 11.22
N GLN A 69 -13.37 19.06 10.40
CA GLN A 69 -13.08 19.61 9.05
C GLN A 69 -11.90 20.61 8.96
N ARG A 70 -11.23 21.00 10.05
CA ARG A 70 -10.14 21.99 10.06
C ARG A 70 -8.78 21.51 10.55
N SER A 71 -8.64 20.31 11.11
CA SER A 71 -7.33 19.81 11.57
C SER A 71 -6.69 18.83 10.58
N ARG A 72 -5.36 18.84 10.48
CA ARG A 72 -4.55 17.90 9.69
C ARG A 72 -4.74 16.46 10.19
N PRO A 73 -4.38 15.44 9.40
CA PRO A 73 -4.34 14.06 9.88
C PRO A 73 -3.47 13.94 11.14
N TYR A 74 -3.96 13.21 12.13
CA TYR A 74 -3.31 13.11 13.44
C TYR A 74 -1.83 12.69 13.36
N TRP A 75 -1.53 11.68 12.53
CA TRP A 75 -0.19 11.14 12.34
C TRP A 75 0.81 12.21 11.85
N ALA A 76 0.36 13.23 11.11
CA ALA A 76 1.22 14.30 10.62
C ALA A 76 1.82 15.14 11.77
N HIS A 77 1.13 15.21 12.91
CA HIS A 77 1.59 15.99 14.06
C HIS A 77 2.83 15.42 14.75
N PHE A 78 3.18 14.16 14.49
CA PHE A 78 4.43 13.54 14.93
C PHE A 78 5.66 14.27 14.37
N PHE A 79 5.55 14.82 13.16
CA PHE A 79 6.67 15.43 12.45
C PHE A 79 6.93 16.89 12.86
N ASN A 80 5.95 17.58 13.44
CA ASN A 80 6.08 19.00 13.80
C ASN A 80 7.31 19.31 14.69
N PRO A 81 7.60 18.55 15.77
CA PRO A 81 8.80 18.78 16.58
C PRO A 81 10.12 18.74 15.80
N PHE A 82 10.20 17.89 14.78
CA PHE A 82 11.39 17.77 13.95
C PHE A 82 11.55 18.98 13.03
N VAL A 83 10.45 19.43 12.41
CA VAL A 83 10.41 20.68 11.63
C VAL A 83 10.82 21.87 12.49
N GLU A 84 10.23 22.02 13.67
CA GLU A 84 10.51 23.12 14.60
C GLU A 84 11.98 23.18 15.05
N GLN A 85 12.66 22.04 15.10
CA GLN A 85 14.08 21.95 15.45
C GLN A 85 15.02 21.86 14.24
N GLY A 86 14.51 21.94 13.01
CA GLY A 86 15.29 21.81 11.78
C GLY A 86 15.95 20.43 11.62
N ILE A 87 15.34 19.39 12.18
CA ILE A 87 15.84 18.02 12.14
C ILE A 87 15.19 17.29 10.95
N GLN A 88 16.02 16.72 10.08
CA GLN A 88 15.58 15.84 9.00
C GLN A 88 15.84 14.38 9.32
N LEU A 89 14.77 13.59 9.36
CA LEU A 89 14.81 12.15 9.55
C LEU A 89 15.32 11.46 8.28
N LYS A 90 16.27 10.54 8.46
CA LYS A 90 16.87 9.74 7.39
C LYS A 90 16.14 8.40 7.24
N LEU A 91 14.88 8.47 6.82
CA LEU A 91 14.03 7.29 6.63
C LEU A 91 14.27 6.69 5.25
N THR A 92 14.37 5.36 5.20
CA THR A 92 14.32 4.59 3.95
C THR A 92 12.92 4.08 3.65
N ALA A 93 12.11 3.83 4.70
CA ALA A 93 10.74 3.35 4.53
C ALA A 93 9.74 4.06 5.45
N LEU A 94 8.60 4.44 4.88
CA LEU A 94 7.49 5.08 5.58
C LEU A 94 6.19 4.35 5.27
N GLY A 95 5.53 3.87 6.32
CA GLY A 95 4.19 3.29 6.26
C GLY A 95 3.18 4.20 6.97
N ILE A 96 2.07 4.51 6.32
CA ILE A 96 1.00 5.33 6.88
C ILE A 96 -0.34 4.64 6.61
N GLU A 97 -0.95 4.13 7.68
CA GLU A 97 -2.35 3.72 7.70
C GLU A 97 -3.13 4.78 8.46
N GLY A 98 -4.15 5.37 7.82
CA GLY A 98 -4.93 6.43 8.46
C GLY A 98 -5.83 7.24 7.53
N GLU A 99 -6.25 8.40 8.03
CA GLU A 99 -7.04 9.37 7.29
C GLU A 99 -6.16 10.30 6.44
N PHE A 100 -6.71 10.71 5.30
CA PHE A 100 -6.11 11.68 4.39
C PHE A 100 -7.16 12.71 3.97
N ARG A 101 -6.70 13.87 3.51
CA ARG A 101 -7.57 14.97 3.08
C ARG A 101 -7.34 15.28 1.60
N ASP A 102 -8.43 15.55 0.89
CA ASP A 102 -8.38 16.44 -0.28
C ASP A 102 -8.73 17.82 0.19
N ASP A 103 -7.71 18.65 0.25
CA ASP A 103 -7.84 20.06 0.50
C ASP A 103 -6.63 20.70 -0.21
N ALA A 104 -6.87 21.69 -1.06
CA ALA A 104 -5.78 22.37 -1.77
C ALA A 104 -4.76 22.98 -0.80
N ASP A 105 -5.25 23.43 0.36
CA ASP A 105 -4.48 24.00 1.45
C ASP A 105 -3.87 22.92 2.38
N ASP A 106 -4.07 21.62 2.10
CA ASP A 106 -3.41 20.55 2.84
C ASP A 106 -1.90 20.59 2.59
N ASN A 107 -1.18 20.99 3.62
CA ASN A 107 0.28 21.08 3.65
C ASN A 107 0.92 19.88 4.36
N THR A 108 0.20 18.77 4.55
CA THR A 108 0.73 17.55 5.17
C THR A 108 1.96 17.02 4.43
N ALA A 109 1.97 17.08 3.09
CA ALA A 109 3.13 16.70 2.28
C ALA A 109 4.33 17.65 2.50
N ASP A 110 4.10 18.94 2.75
CA ASP A 110 5.15 19.92 3.04
C ASP A 110 5.83 19.62 4.37
N ILE A 111 5.04 19.35 5.42
CA ILE A 111 5.57 18.97 6.74
C ILE A 111 6.46 17.73 6.64
N LEU A 112 6.03 16.73 5.87
CA LEU A 112 6.84 15.53 5.66
C LEU A 112 8.12 15.84 4.89
N SER A 113 8.04 16.70 3.88
CA SER A 113 9.20 17.13 3.10
C SER A 113 10.23 17.89 3.92
N GLU A 114 9.78 18.66 4.92
CA GLU A 114 10.64 19.38 5.85
C GLU A 114 11.23 18.48 6.93
N ALA A 115 10.46 17.50 7.42
CA ALA A 115 10.85 16.61 8.51
C ALA A 115 11.64 15.37 8.06
N ILE A 116 11.59 14.99 6.78
CA ILE A 116 12.21 13.77 6.25
C ILE A 116 13.13 14.14 5.10
N GLN A 117 14.32 13.54 5.07
CA GLN A 117 15.21 13.61 3.91
C GLN A 117 14.67 12.72 2.77
N LEU A 118 13.73 13.24 1.99
CA LEU A 118 12.99 12.49 0.96
C LEU A 118 13.85 11.83 -0.12
N SER A 119 15.09 12.30 -0.32
CA SER A 119 16.05 11.66 -1.25
C SER A 119 16.51 10.27 -0.80
N GLU A 120 16.37 9.93 0.49
CA GLU A 120 16.71 8.62 1.05
C GLU A 120 15.49 7.68 1.15
N LEU A 121 14.26 8.20 0.99
CA LEU A 121 13.04 7.42 1.11
C LEU A 121 12.77 6.64 -0.18
N ASP A 122 13.03 5.33 -0.15
CA ASP A 122 12.82 4.44 -1.30
C ASP A 122 11.49 3.66 -1.23
N THR A 123 10.85 3.63 -0.05
CA THR A 123 9.66 2.85 0.22
C THR A 123 8.54 3.67 0.86
N LEU A 124 7.37 3.64 0.23
CA LEU A 124 6.14 4.27 0.71
C LEU A 124 4.99 3.26 0.71
N ASP A 125 4.39 3.05 1.87
CA ASP A 125 3.20 2.20 2.05
C ASP A 125 2.06 3.06 2.60
N ILE A 126 0.97 3.17 1.85
CA ILE A 126 -0.19 3.97 2.24
C ILE A 126 -1.42 3.10 2.28
N VAL A 127 -2.10 3.14 3.42
CA VAL A 127 -3.44 2.55 3.62
C VAL A 127 -4.42 3.68 3.90
N TYR A 128 -5.27 3.97 2.92
CA TYR A 128 -6.35 4.94 3.01
C TYR A 128 -7.53 4.36 3.81
N CYS A 129 -7.59 4.66 5.11
CA CYS A 129 -8.71 4.29 5.97
C CYS A 129 -9.94 5.19 5.73
N ALA A 130 -9.69 6.48 5.53
CA ALA A 130 -10.70 7.45 5.16
C ALA A 130 -10.08 8.56 4.32
N TYR A 131 -10.91 9.15 3.47
CA TYR A 131 -10.57 10.35 2.71
C TYR A 131 -11.63 11.42 2.98
N VAL A 132 -11.21 12.52 3.56
CA VAL A 132 -12.06 13.68 3.88
C VAL A 132 -11.97 14.66 2.72
N ARG A 133 -13.13 15.03 2.16
CA ARG A 133 -13.22 16.03 1.09
C ARG A 133 -13.76 17.33 1.69
N THR A 134 -13.13 18.46 1.36
CA THR A 134 -13.56 19.77 1.84
C THR A 134 -14.57 20.48 0.95
N HIS A 135 -14.75 19.99 -0.29
CA HIS A 135 -15.72 20.51 -1.25
C HIS A 135 -16.34 19.38 -2.08
N GLU A 136 -17.44 19.70 -2.76
CA GLU A 136 -18.00 18.81 -3.78
C GLU A 136 -17.10 18.85 -5.02
N LEU A 137 -16.79 17.68 -5.57
CA LEU A 137 -15.90 17.56 -6.73
C LEU A 137 -16.57 18.14 -7.96
N GLU A 138 -15.90 19.07 -8.61
CA GLU A 138 -16.32 19.56 -9.91
C GLU A 138 -15.85 18.62 -11.03
N SER A 139 -16.63 18.55 -12.12
CA SER A 139 -16.38 17.61 -13.23
C SER A 139 -15.05 17.79 -13.97
N HIS A 140 -14.31 18.86 -13.66
CA HIS A 140 -13.04 19.24 -14.29
C HIS A 140 -11.83 19.05 -13.36
N GLU A 141 -12.03 18.57 -12.13
CA GLU A 141 -10.91 18.34 -11.20
C GLU A 141 -10.19 17.03 -11.56
N ASP A 142 -8.87 17.12 -11.77
CA ASP A 142 -7.98 16.03 -12.23
C ASP A 142 -7.65 14.97 -11.16
N GLY A 143 -8.57 14.80 -10.21
CA GLY A 143 -8.60 13.70 -9.28
C GLY A 143 -8.19 14.03 -7.85
N VAL A 144 -8.49 13.08 -6.97
CA VAL A 144 -8.53 13.24 -5.51
C VAL A 144 -7.44 12.37 -4.90
N HIS A 145 -6.24 12.92 -4.72
CA HIS A 145 -5.10 12.29 -4.03
C HIS A 145 -4.05 13.33 -3.59
N THR A 146 -4.48 14.50 -3.10
CA THR A 146 -3.60 15.66 -2.86
C THR A 146 -2.30 15.33 -2.13
N PHE A 147 -2.37 14.54 -1.05
CA PHE A 147 -1.17 14.11 -0.34
C PHE A 147 -0.22 13.26 -1.19
N LEU A 148 -0.73 12.21 -1.84
CA LEU A 148 0.09 11.30 -2.64
C LEU A 148 0.67 12.00 -3.87
N ASP A 149 -0.11 12.88 -4.47
CA ASP A 149 0.34 13.72 -5.58
C ASP A 149 1.52 14.60 -5.17
N LYS A 150 1.33 15.47 -4.17
CA LYS A 150 2.36 16.39 -3.67
C LYS A 150 3.62 15.66 -3.16
N ILE A 151 3.46 14.54 -2.45
CA ILE A 151 4.63 13.84 -1.90
C ILE A 151 5.42 13.12 -2.99
N THR A 152 4.76 12.57 -4.01
CA THR A 152 5.44 11.81 -5.08
C THR A 152 6.26 12.72 -6.00
N GLU A 153 5.86 13.97 -6.23
CA GLU A 153 6.68 14.98 -6.93
C GLU A 153 8.04 15.21 -6.26
N ARG A 154 8.14 14.93 -4.95
CA ARG A 154 9.32 15.21 -4.12
C ARG A 154 10.09 13.94 -3.72
N LEU A 155 9.73 12.79 -4.29
CA LEU A 155 10.30 11.49 -3.97
C LEU A 155 11.07 10.91 -5.16
N PRO A 156 12.21 11.49 -5.58
CA PRO A 156 12.97 11.00 -6.74
C PRO A 156 13.60 9.62 -6.50
N GLY A 157 13.72 9.20 -5.24
CA GLY A 157 14.30 7.91 -4.84
C GLY A 157 13.30 6.76 -4.71
N LEU A 158 11.99 7.00 -4.80
CA LEU A 158 10.96 5.99 -4.53
C LEU A 158 11.06 4.81 -5.52
N ARG A 159 11.31 3.61 -5.00
CA ARG A 159 11.36 2.34 -5.77
C ARG A 159 10.20 1.41 -5.44
N TYR A 160 9.55 1.63 -4.31
CA TYR A 160 8.65 0.70 -3.69
C TYR A 160 7.39 1.44 -3.25
N LEU A 161 6.26 1.19 -3.91
CA LEU A 161 4.98 1.85 -3.59
C LEU A 161 3.89 0.82 -3.31
N SER A 162 3.25 0.94 -2.15
CA SER A 162 1.97 0.28 -1.84
C SER A 162 0.90 1.33 -1.60
N VAL A 163 -0.23 1.14 -2.28
CA VAL A 163 -1.44 1.91 -2.08
C VAL A 163 -2.58 0.94 -1.83
N LYS A 164 -3.22 1.06 -0.67
CA LYS A 164 -4.38 0.28 -0.29
C LYS A 164 -5.54 1.21 0.03
N HIS A 165 -6.71 0.94 -0.52
CA HIS A 165 -7.94 1.64 -0.18
C HIS A 165 -8.87 0.71 0.57
N SER A 166 -9.19 1.04 1.82
CA SER A 166 -10.13 0.27 2.65
C SER A 166 -11.59 0.69 2.43
N ARG A 167 -11.85 1.38 1.32
CA ARG A 167 -13.18 1.83 0.87
C ARG A 167 -13.22 1.80 -0.65
N GLU A 168 -14.42 1.74 -1.21
CA GLU A 168 -14.62 1.96 -2.65
C GLU A 168 -14.11 3.35 -3.06
N CYS A 169 -13.45 3.41 -4.22
CA CYS A 169 -12.89 4.63 -4.77
C CYS A 169 -13.83 5.19 -5.82
N HIS A 170 -14.00 6.51 -5.78
CA HIS A 170 -14.63 7.25 -6.85
C HIS A 170 -13.69 7.35 -8.06
N GLU A 171 -14.27 7.62 -9.23
CA GLU A 171 -13.52 7.77 -10.49
C GLU A 171 -12.37 8.80 -10.40
N TYR A 172 -12.55 9.86 -9.61
CA TYR A 172 -11.55 10.89 -9.38
C TYR A 172 -10.31 10.37 -8.62
N GLU A 173 -10.48 9.50 -7.63
CA GLU A 173 -9.34 8.86 -6.92
C GLU A 173 -8.58 7.95 -7.91
N ILE A 174 -9.30 7.20 -8.75
CA ILE A 174 -8.69 6.36 -9.79
C ILE A 174 -7.91 7.20 -10.82
N ASN A 175 -8.46 8.33 -11.26
CA ASN A 175 -7.81 9.21 -12.23
C ASN A 175 -6.55 9.88 -11.65
N ALA A 176 -6.58 10.36 -10.41
CA ALA A 176 -5.38 10.91 -9.79
C ALA A 176 -4.29 9.85 -9.61
N LEU A 177 -4.64 8.64 -9.17
CA LEU A 177 -3.66 7.55 -9.06
C LEU A 177 -3.00 7.25 -10.42
N ARG A 178 -3.78 7.26 -11.50
CA ARG A 178 -3.24 7.10 -12.87
C ARG A 178 -2.28 8.23 -13.24
N ARG A 179 -2.69 9.49 -13.02
CA ARG A 179 -1.85 10.66 -13.29
C ARG A 179 -0.53 10.58 -12.52
N ILE A 180 -0.58 10.30 -11.23
CA ILE A 180 0.60 10.14 -10.37
C ILE A 180 1.54 9.07 -10.92
N LEU A 181 1.01 7.90 -11.30
CA LEU A 181 1.80 6.82 -11.92
C LEU A 181 2.37 7.19 -13.30
N GLN A 182 1.75 8.12 -14.03
CA GLN A 182 2.14 8.51 -15.39
C GLN A 182 3.08 9.71 -15.43
N GLU A 183 2.98 10.61 -14.46
CA GLU A 183 3.64 11.92 -14.48
C GLU A 183 4.67 12.03 -13.35
N ASN A 184 4.26 11.81 -12.10
CA ASN A 184 5.12 12.08 -10.94
C ASN A 184 6.19 11.00 -10.74
N ILE A 185 5.82 9.73 -10.89
CA ILE A 185 6.69 8.58 -10.61
C ILE A 185 6.82 7.64 -11.82
N ALA A 186 6.73 8.21 -13.02
CA ALA A 186 6.93 7.50 -14.27
C ALA A 186 8.27 6.78 -14.30
N ASN A 187 8.26 5.48 -14.59
CA ASN A 187 9.45 4.64 -14.73
C ASN A 187 10.38 4.72 -13.51
N GLN A 188 9.83 4.92 -12.32
CA GLN A 188 10.63 5.00 -11.10
C GLN A 188 10.60 3.71 -10.28
N LEU A 189 9.44 3.04 -10.30
CA LEU A 189 9.13 1.93 -9.41
C LEU A 189 9.77 0.61 -9.87
N TYR A 190 10.33 -0.10 -8.90
CA TYR A 190 10.77 -1.49 -9.01
C TYR A 190 9.66 -2.46 -8.57
N GLN A 191 8.85 -2.06 -7.57
CA GLN A 191 7.70 -2.85 -7.12
C GLN A 191 6.50 -1.95 -6.83
N LEU A 192 5.32 -2.41 -7.24
CA LEU A 192 4.07 -1.68 -7.11
C LEU A 192 2.94 -2.59 -6.64
N ARG A 193 2.36 -2.25 -5.48
CA ARG A 193 1.17 -2.90 -4.93
C ARG A 193 0.02 -1.91 -4.90
N ILE A 194 -1.09 -2.26 -5.54
CA ILE A 194 -2.33 -1.50 -5.48
C ILE A 194 -3.44 -2.47 -5.06
N VAL A 195 -4.13 -2.13 -3.98
CA VAL A 195 -5.23 -2.93 -3.44
C VAL A 195 -6.44 -2.03 -3.24
N PHE A 196 -7.60 -2.45 -3.72
CA PHE A 196 -8.86 -1.74 -3.52
C PHE A 196 -9.86 -2.63 -2.80
N GLU A 197 -10.75 -2.08 -1.99
CA GLU A 197 -11.84 -2.88 -1.38
C GLU A 197 -12.78 -3.43 -2.46
N ASN A 198 -13.48 -2.55 -3.17
CA ASN A 198 -14.41 -2.87 -4.26
C ASN A 198 -14.20 -1.88 -5.41
N GLN A 199 -14.03 -2.36 -6.65
CA GLN A 199 -13.90 -1.50 -7.84
C GLN A 199 -14.49 -2.19 -9.06
N SER A 200 -14.95 -1.39 -10.02
CA SER A 200 -15.33 -1.92 -11.33
C SER A 200 -14.12 -2.40 -12.13
N ASP A 201 -14.33 -3.43 -12.97
CA ASP A 201 -13.31 -3.93 -13.89
C ASP A 201 -12.76 -2.85 -14.83
N GLU A 202 -13.61 -1.92 -15.26
CA GLU A 202 -13.21 -0.83 -16.14
C GLU A 202 -12.25 0.14 -15.45
N GLN A 203 -12.49 0.49 -14.18
CA GLN A 203 -11.55 1.31 -13.39
C GLN A 203 -10.22 0.57 -13.18
N LEU A 204 -10.26 -0.71 -12.80
CA LEU A 204 -9.04 -1.52 -12.64
C LEU A 204 -8.26 -1.61 -13.95
N LYS A 205 -8.95 -1.76 -15.08
CA LYS A 205 -8.34 -1.80 -16.42
C LYS A 205 -7.63 -0.50 -16.76
N ARG A 206 -8.21 0.65 -16.44
CA ARG A 206 -7.57 1.97 -16.64
C ARG A 206 -6.29 2.13 -15.81
N VAL A 207 -6.28 1.65 -14.56
CA VAL A 207 -5.07 1.62 -13.72
C VAL A 207 -4.01 0.68 -14.31
N ARG A 208 -4.40 -0.54 -14.70
CA ARG A 208 -3.51 -1.52 -15.35
C ARG A 208 -2.91 -0.97 -16.64
N GLN A 209 -3.70 -0.26 -17.44
CA GLN A 209 -3.21 0.42 -18.64
C GLN A 209 -2.21 1.52 -18.29
N ALA A 210 -2.48 2.38 -17.30
CA ALA A 210 -1.51 3.39 -16.88
C ALA A 210 -0.16 2.73 -16.52
N ILE A 211 -0.18 1.67 -15.71
CA ILE A 211 1.02 0.92 -15.31
C ILE A 211 1.79 0.40 -16.53
N LEU A 212 1.12 -0.24 -17.49
CA LEU A 212 1.79 -0.76 -18.69
C LEU A 212 2.54 0.36 -19.45
N HIS A 213 1.93 1.54 -19.58
CA HIS A 213 2.51 2.59 -20.41
C HIS A 213 3.57 3.43 -19.70
N SER A 214 3.60 3.46 -18.36
CA SER A 214 4.47 4.37 -17.62
C SER A 214 5.44 3.71 -16.65
N GLN A 215 5.41 2.39 -16.47
CA GLN A 215 6.19 1.72 -15.40
C GLN A 215 7.10 0.59 -15.92
N HIS A 216 7.92 0.86 -16.93
CA HIS A 216 8.72 -0.13 -17.65
C HIS A 216 9.74 -0.89 -16.78
N TYR A 217 10.22 -0.30 -15.68
CA TYR A 217 11.22 -0.91 -14.78
C TYR A 217 10.63 -1.78 -13.67
N LEU A 218 9.31 -1.99 -13.64
CA LEU A 218 8.68 -2.85 -12.65
C LEU A 218 9.19 -4.28 -12.75
N VAL A 219 9.54 -4.85 -11.60
CA VAL A 219 9.95 -6.25 -11.43
C VAL A 219 8.89 -7.08 -10.73
N LYS A 220 8.14 -6.46 -9.80
CA LYS A 220 7.00 -7.10 -9.11
C LYS A 220 5.77 -6.21 -9.15
N LEU A 221 4.62 -6.79 -9.46
CA LEU A 221 3.36 -6.08 -9.56
C LEU A 221 2.23 -6.85 -8.86
N LYS A 222 1.45 -6.15 -8.05
CA LYS A 222 0.19 -6.64 -7.47
C LYS A 222 -0.88 -5.58 -7.69
N VAL A 223 -1.94 -5.94 -8.43
CA VAL A 223 -3.17 -5.13 -8.54
C VAL A 223 -4.32 -6.05 -8.17
N ALA A 224 -4.92 -5.83 -7.01
CA ALA A 224 -5.89 -6.76 -6.44
C ALA A 224 -7.10 -6.04 -5.83
N LEU A 225 -8.18 -6.80 -5.65
CA LEU A 225 -9.28 -6.43 -4.77
C LEU A 225 -9.05 -7.09 -3.40
N GLU A 226 -9.31 -6.37 -2.31
CA GLU A 226 -9.24 -6.88 -0.94
C GLU A 226 -10.38 -7.87 -0.68
N SER A 227 -11.57 -7.55 -1.18
CA SER A 227 -12.79 -8.35 -1.02
C SER A 227 -13.00 -9.36 -2.14
N PHE A 228 -11.93 -9.89 -2.74
CA PHE A 228 -12.01 -10.79 -3.91
C PHE A 228 -12.99 -11.97 -3.73
N TRP A 229 -13.30 -12.38 -2.50
CA TRP A 229 -14.23 -13.48 -2.21
C TRP A 229 -15.60 -13.06 -1.63
N ASN A 230 -15.79 -11.78 -1.30
CA ASN A 230 -17.03 -11.29 -0.68
C ASN A 230 -18.03 -10.68 -1.66
N ASN A 231 -17.62 -10.37 -2.89
CA ASN A 231 -18.50 -9.82 -3.91
C ASN A 231 -18.96 -10.93 -4.86
N GLY A 232 -20.27 -11.17 -4.92
CA GLY A 232 -20.89 -12.21 -5.75
C GLY A 232 -20.73 -12.08 -7.27
N ASP A 233 -19.86 -11.19 -7.76
CA ASP A 233 -19.66 -10.89 -9.18
C ASP A 233 -18.45 -11.61 -9.81
N ASP A 234 -17.55 -12.23 -9.05
CA ASP A 234 -16.41 -12.99 -9.60
C ASP A 234 -16.80 -14.45 -9.93
N ARG A 235 -17.85 -14.62 -10.74
CA ARG A 235 -18.38 -15.92 -11.21
C ARG A 235 -17.32 -16.80 -11.88
N GLU A 236 -16.23 -16.21 -12.36
CA GLU A 236 -15.15 -16.93 -13.03
C GLU A 236 -14.16 -17.61 -12.07
N PHE A 237 -14.13 -17.31 -10.77
CA PHE A 237 -13.24 -17.97 -9.79
C PHE A 237 -13.92 -18.49 -8.53
N ILE A 238 -15.20 -18.14 -8.30
CA ILE A 238 -16.09 -18.75 -7.26
C ILE A 238 -16.07 -20.30 -7.28
N GLY A 239 -15.60 -20.92 -8.36
CA GLY A 239 -15.47 -22.39 -8.50
C GLY A 239 -14.09 -23.00 -8.21
N ILE A 240 -13.12 -22.27 -7.64
CA ILE A 240 -11.84 -22.83 -7.20
C ILE A 240 -11.66 -22.60 -5.68
N PRO A 241 -12.33 -23.37 -4.81
CA PRO A 241 -12.26 -23.21 -3.35
C PRO A 241 -10.83 -23.21 -2.80
N ALA A 242 -9.91 -23.92 -3.47
CA ALA A 242 -8.52 -23.97 -3.04
C ALA A 242 -7.75 -22.64 -3.18
N LEU A 243 -8.21 -21.71 -4.03
CA LEU A 243 -7.63 -20.36 -4.10
C LEU A 243 -8.15 -19.47 -2.97
N GLU A 244 -9.39 -19.67 -2.54
CA GLU A 244 -9.97 -18.99 -1.37
C GLU A 244 -9.24 -19.43 -0.10
N ASP A 245 -9.11 -20.74 0.12
CA ASP A 245 -8.34 -21.31 1.24
C ASP A 245 -6.90 -20.78 1.26
N LEU A 246 -6.26 -20.67 0.09
CA LEU A 246 -4.92 -20.10 -0.04
C LEU A 246 -4.86 -18.64 0.42
N VAL A 247 -5.78 -17.80 -0.04
CA VAL A 247 -5.83 -16.38 0.34
C VAL A 247 -6.09 -16.25 1.84
N GLN A 248 -7.00 -17.06 2.40
CA GLN A 248 -7.29 -17.03 3.83
C GLN A 248 -6.09 -17.47 4.68
N GLU A 249 -5.36 -18.51 4.27
CA GLU A 249 -4.12 -18.92 4.94
C GLU A 249 -3.05 -17.82 4.89
N ALA A 250 -2.91 -17.12 3.75
CA ALA A 250 -2.00 -15.98 3.63
C ALA A 250 -2.36 -14.85 4.60
N ILE A 251 -3.66 -14.51 4.71
CA ILE A 251 -4.16 -13.49 5.66
C ILE A 251 -3.87 -13.91 7.11
N ASN A 252 -4.16 -15.16 7.46
CA ASN A 252 -3.93 -15.70 8.81
C ASN A 252 -2.45 -15.71 9.20
N HIS A 253 -1.56 -15.97 8.24
CA HIS A 253 -0.11 -15.93 8.46
C HIS A 253 0.39 -14.49 8.64
N LYS A 254 -0.13 -13.55 7.85
CA LYS A 254 0.23 -12.14 7.92
C LYS A 254 -0.17 -11.52 9.25
N SER A 255 -1.41 -11.74 9.71
CA SER A 255 -1.93 -11.17 10.96
C SER A 255 -1.09 -11.54 12.19
N LYS A 256 -0.53 -12.76 12.24
CA LYS A 256 0.35 -13.21 13.33
C LYS A 256 1.71 -12.50 13.36
N ARG A 257 2.23 -12.07 12.20
CA ARG A 257 3.59 -11.47 12.07
C ARG A 257 3.59 -9.97 12.34
N ASP A 258 2.54 -9.28 11.88
CA ASP A 258 2.48 -7.81 11.92
C ASP A 258 2.34 -7.23 13.33
N MET A 259 2.20 -8.07 14.36
CA MET A 259 2.05 -7.66 15.76
C MET A 259 3.33 -7.10 16.40
N LEU A 260 4.53 -7.51 15.96
CA LEU A 260 5.77 -7.28 16.73
C LEU A 260 6.76 -6.27 16.13
N ALA A 261 6.69 -6.00 14.82
CA ALA A 261 7.62 -5.12 14.12
C ALA A 261 6.90 -4.33 13.01
N PRO A 262 7.50 -3.23 12.51
CA PRO A 262 6.97 -2.52 11.37
C PRO A 262 6.83 -3.45 10.15
N SER A 263 5.64 -3.53 9.59
CA SER A 263 5.31 -4.36 8.43
C SER A 263 5.32 -3.54 7.14
N ILE A 264 6.24 -2.57 7.03
CA ILE A 264 6.28 -1.64 5.90
C ILE A 264 6.68 -2.41 4.65
N PHE A 265 5.72 -2.55 3.73
CA PHE A 265 5.94 -3.01 2.37
C PHE A 265 6.89 -4.23 2.24
N ASP A 266 6.46 -5.40 2.69
CA ASP A 266 7.14 -6.65 2.37
C ASP A 266 6.50 -7.23 1.09
N PHE A 267 7.15 -7.08 -0.07
CA PHE A 267 6.67 -7.70 -1.31
C PHE A 267 6.96 -9.19 -1.34
N ASP A 268 8.04 -9.59 -0.67
CA ASP A 268 8.42 -10.97 -0.41
C ASP A 268 7.75 -11.45 0.88
N GLU A 269 6.45 -11.14 1.06
CA GLU A 269 5.64 -11.71 2.14
C GLU A 269 5.92 -13.21 2.18
N ILE A 270 6.16 -13.77 3.38
CA ILE A 270 6.41 -15.20 3.54
C ILE A 270 5.24 -15.93 2.88
N LYS A 271 5.50 -16.51 1.70
CA LYS A 271 4.52 -17.27 0.93
C LYS A 271 4.11 -18.43 1.84
N PRO A 272 2.86 -18.49 2.33
CA PRO A 272 2.46 -19.49 3.29
C PRO A 272 2.71 -20.88 2.72
N PHE A 273 3.05 -21.84 3.58
CA PHE A 273 3.10 -23.23 3.15
C PHE A 273 1.68 -23.67 2.81
N ILE A 274 1.47 -24.04 1.55
CA ILE A 274 0.19 -24.49 1.02
C ILE A 274 0.12 -26.01 1.17
N PRO A 275 -0.86 -26.57 1.89
CA PRO A 275 -1.07 -28.00 1.95
C PRO A 275 -1.17 -28.66 0.56
N GLU A 276 -0.55 -29.82 0.39
CA GLU A 276 -0.45 -30.55 -0.90
C GLU A 276 -1.81 -30.79 -1.58
N TYR A 277 -2.88 -30.98 -0.81
CA TYR A 277 -4.23 -31.16 -1.37
C TYR A 277 -4.75 -29.89 -2.07
N LEU A 278 -4.45 -28.70 -1.52
CA LEU A 278 -4.77 -27.41 -2.17
C LEU A 278 -3.93 -27.22 -3.42
N VAL A 279 -2.65 -27.58 -3.38
CA VAL A 279 -1.76 -27.51 -4.55
C VAL A 279 -2.30 -28.35 -5.70
N ARG A 280 -2.67 -29.61 -5.43
CA ARG A 280 -3.27 -30.51 -6.43
C ARG A 280 -4.59 -29.97 -6.98
N SER A 281 -5.41 -29.38 -6.10
CA SER A 281 -6.65 -28.73 -6.51
C SER A 281 -6.36 -27.57 -7.48
N ILE A 282 -5.45 -26.64 -7.14
CA ILE A 282 -5.05 -25.51 -8.00
C ILE A 282 -4.52 -26.02 -9.36
N ILE A 283 -3.65 -27.05 -9.35
CA ILE A 283 -3.14 -27.69 -10.58
C ILE A 283 -4.27 -28.18 -11.47
N SER A 284 -5.33 -28.77 -10.92
CA SER A 284 -6.48 -29.26 -11.70
C SER A 284 -7.22 -28.14 -12.46
N TYR A 285 -7.12 -26.89 -11.99
CA TYR A 285 -7.71 -25.71 -12.63
C TYR A 285 -6.74 -24.88 -13.48
N ARG A 286 -5.49 -25.33 -13.71
CA ARG A 286 -4.46 -24.57 -14.44
C ARG A 286 -4.92 -24.00 -15.79
N ARG A 287 -5.74 -24.73 -16.55
CA ARG A 287 -6.21 -24.28 -17.88
C ARG A 287 -7.14 -23.07 -17.75
N ARG A 288 -8.00 -23.07 -16.72
CA ARG A 288 -8.89 -21.94 -16.40
C ARG A 288 -8.08 -20.74 -15.94
N ILE A 289 -7.08 -20.96 -15.07
CA ILE A 289 -6.15 -19.92 -14.62
C ILE A 289 -5.38 -19.30 -15.80
N LEU A 290 -4.84 -20.13 -16.71
CA LEU A 290 -4.12 -19.64 -17.89
C LEU A 290 -5.03 -18.85 -18.84
N ASN A 291 -6.28 -19.28 -19.04
CA ASN A 291 -7.23 -18.53 -19.87
C ASN A 291 -7.54 -17.15 -19.27
N ALA A 292 -7.70 -17.08 -17.95
CA ALA A 292 -7.90 -15.85 -17.22
C ALA A 292 -6.70 -14.89 -17.34
N LEU A 293 -5.50 -15.43 -17.14
CA LEU A 293 -4.26 -14.67 -17.34
C LEU A 293 -4.15 -14.17 -18.78
N LYS A 294 -4.50 -14.97 -19.78
CA LYS A 294 -4.50 -14.52 -21.19
C LYS A 294 -5.52 -13.41 -21.48
N ALA A 295 -6.57 -13.29 -20.68
CA ALA A 295 -7.54 -12.19 -20.75
C ALA A 295 -7.08 -10.94 -19.98
N ASP A 296 -6.23 -11.11 -18.97
CA ASP A 296 -5.67 -10.02 -18.16
C ASP A 296 -4.73 -9.12 -18.99
N VAL A 297 -4.96 -7.81 -18.86
CA VAL A 297 -4.26 -6.78 -19.64
C VAL A 297 -2.78 -6.71 -19.28
N ILE A 298 -2.42 -6.87 -18.01
CA ILE A 298 -1.01 -6.87 -17.58
C ILE A 298 -0.31 -8.08 -18.17
N TYR A 299 -0.85 -9.28 -17.95
CA TYR A 299 -0.20 -10.50 -18.41
C TYR A 299 -0.02 -10.53 -19.93
N LYS A 300 -1.04 -10.10 -20.69
CA LYS A 300 -0.96 -9.98 -22.16
C LYS A 300 0.04 -8.90 -22.61
N GLY A 301 0.11 -7.78 -21.91
CA GLY A 301 0.92 -6.61 -22.29
C GLY A 301 2.36 -6.62 -21.78
N ALA A 302 2.67 -7.45 -20.78
CA ALA A 302 3.94 -7.40 -20.04
C ALA A 302 5.16 -7.63 -20.94
N ALA A 303 5.11 -8.58 -21.87
CA ALA A 303 6.25 -8.89 -22.74
C ALA A 303 6.75 -7.69 -23.56
N GLN A 304 5.83 -6.79 -23.95
CA GLN A 304 6.15 -5.61 -24.74
C GLN A 304 6.43 -4.38 -23.86
N ASN A 305 5.62 -4.19 -22.81
CA ASN A 305 5.58 -2.92 -22.08
C ASN A 305 6.23 -2.98 -20.69
N LEU A 306 6.45 -4.17 -20.12
CA LEU A 306 7.07 -4.35 -18.81
C LEU A 306 8.22 -5.39 -18.91
N PRO A 307 9.31 -5.08 -19.64
CA PRO A 307 10.34 -6.05 -19.97
C PRO A 307 11.08 -6.62 -18.76
N TYR A 308 11.05 -5.92 -17.62
CA TYR A 308 11.69 -6.34 -16.39
C TYR A 308 10.73 -7.09 -15.44
N LEU A 309 9.44 -7.19 -15.76
CA LEU A 309 8.45 -7.82 -14.88
C LEU A 309 8.75 -9.32 -14.76
N THR A 310 9.05 -9.74 -13.54
CA THR A 310 9.33 -11.15 -13.21
C THR A 310 8.17 -11.81 -12.47
N GLU A 311 7.52 -11.08 -11.56
CA GLU A 311 6.47 -11.60 -10.72
C GLU A 311 5.21 -10.73 -10.80
N TYR A 312 4.08 -11.37 -11.12
CA TYR A 312 2.76 -10.74 -11.13
C TYR A 312 1.84 -11.49 -10.17
N TYR A 313 1.29 -10.79 -9.20
CA TYR A 313 0.28 -11.37 -8.31
C TYR A 313 -1.08 -11.38 -9.02
N PHE A 314 -1.66 -12.56 -9.16
CA PHE A 314 -2.95 -12.79 -9.78
C PHE A 314 -3.77 -13.76 -8.93
N ILE A 315 -4.84 -13.27 -8.29
CA ILE A 315 -5.82 -14.10 -7.56
C ILE A 315 -5.16 -15.07 -6.56
N GLY A 316 -4.40 -14.53 -5.60
CA GLY A 316 -3.70 -15.36 -4.60
C GLY A 316 -2.43 -16.05 -5.09
N LEU A 317 -2.18 -16.07 -6.41
CA LEU A 317 -1.03 -16.74 -7.01
C LEU A 317 0.06 -15.74 -7.39
N TYR A 318 1.31 -16.12 -7.15
CA TYR A 318 2.48 -15.41 -7.63
C TYR A 318 2.91 -16.01 -8.97
N ILE A 319 2.63 -15.32 -10.07
CA ILE A 319 2.89 -15.75 -11.44
C ILE A 319 4.29 -15.30 -11.86
N SER A 320 5.12 -16.25 -12.29
CA SER A 320 6.34 -15.98 -13.04
C SER A 320 5.99 -15.64 -14.48
N ILE A 321 6.17 -14.39 -14.89
CA ILE A 321 5.91 -13.97 -16.27
C ILE A 321 6.89 -14.65 -17.24
N LYS A 322 8.16 -14.78 -16.84
CA LYS A 322 9.21 -15.36 -17.67
C LYS A 322 9.06 -16.87 -17.85
N GLU A 323 8.75 -17.58 -16.77
CA GLU A 323 8.62 -19.05 -16.80
C GLU A 323 7.20 -19.52 -17.16
N GLN A 324 6.23 -18.60 -17.19
CA GLN A 324 4.81 -18.93 -17.34
C GLN A 324 4.39 -19.99 -16.33
N SER A 325 4.74 -19.76 -15.07
CA SER A 325 4.52 -20.65 -13.95
C SER A 325 3.87 -19.90 -12.79
N PHE A 326 3.29 -20.61 -11.83
CA PHE A 326 2.95 -20.03 -10.53
C PHE A 326 3.76 -20.70 -9.44
N PHE A 327 4.17 -19.92 -8.43
CA PHE A 327 5.00 -20.42 -7.34
C PHE A 327 4.16 -20.92 -6.17
N VAL A 328 4.40 -22.16 -5.75
CA VAL A 328 3.79 -22.77 -4.57
C VAL A 328 4.85 -23.52 -3.79
N ASN A 329 4.95 -23.29 -2.47
CA ASN A 329 5.92 -23.97 -1.60
C ASN A 329 7.37 -23.92 -2.11
N GLY A 330 7.76 -22.79 -2.72
CA GLY A 330 9.10 -22.61 -3.31
C GLY A 330 9.34 -23.40 -4.60
N ARG A 331 8.31 -23.99 -5.21
CA ARG A 331 8.40 -24.74 -6.47
C ARG A 331 7.60 -24.03 -7.58
N PRO A 332 8.16 -23.89 -8.79
CA PRO A 332 7.40 -23.41 -9.94
C PRO A 332 6.51 -24.53 -10.49
N ILE A 333 5.24 -24.20 -10.75
CA ILE A 333 4.28 -25.08 -11.43
C ILE A 333 3.94 -24.43 -12.77
N LEU A 334 4.31 -25.08 -13.88
CA LEU A 334 4.07 -24.57 -15.23
C LEU A 334 2.56 -24.46 -15.52
N LEU A 335 2.16 -23.33 -16.11
CA LEU A 335 0.77 -23.09 -16.50
C LEU A 335 0.39 -23.83 -17.78
N ASP A 336 1.36 -24.01 -18.69
CA ASP A 336 1.18 -24.76 -19.92
C ASP A 336 1.87 -26.12 -19.80
N GLU A 337 1.14 -27.20 -20.06
CA GLU A 337 1.78 -28.48 -20.36
C GLU A 337 2.27 -28.37 -21.79
N LYS A 338 3.58 -28.49 -22.00
CA LYS A 338 4.04 -28.92 -23.32
C LYS A 338 3.34 -30.26 -23.59
N ALA A 339 2.38 -30.23 -24.52
CA ALA A 339 1.65 -31.39 -25.00
C ALA A 339 2.58 -32.43 -25.61
#